data_AF-A0A081A9X6-F1
#
_entry.id   AF-A0A081A9X6-F1
#
_cell.length_a   1.000
_cell.length_b   1.000
_cell.length_c   1.000
_cell.angle_alpha   90.00
_cell.angle_beta   90.00
_cell.angle_gamma   90.00
#
_symmetry.space_group_name_H-M   'P 1'
#
loop_
_entity.id
_entity.type
_entity.pdbx_description
1 polymer ?
#
loop_
_entity_poly.entity_id
_entity_poly.type
_entity_poly.pdbx_seq_one_letter_code
_entity_poly.pdbx_strand_id
1 'polypeptide(L)'
;MSAAASGEAQIEASLQKVKHGWDQMEFTCVSYREQNDVFILGSLEDILMLLEDNQVSFQTMMGSRFVMGVKVEVERSSKRLSLLSDTLDEWISCQRSWMYLETIFCAEDIQKQLPVEAQKFALVDRNLKTTMLRTKSNPSVIRSVEGGPELLDKFRMSNRLLEEIHKSLEDYLKTKRMAFPRFYFLSNDELLEILKLVIHELFSRIWANASML
;
A
#
# COMPACT_ATOMS: atom_id res chain seq x y z
N MET A 1 -37.31 13.11 -31.14
CA MET A 1 -36.68 13.66 -29.91
C MET A 1 -36.89 12.79 -28.67
N SER A 2 -38.00 12.05 -28.52
CA SER A 2 -38.27 11.24 -27.30
C SER A 2 -37.27 10.09 -27.02
N ALA A 3 -36.87 9.31 -28.03
CA ALA A 3 -35.97 8.15 -27.82
C ALA A 3 -34.53 8.53 -27.43
N ALA A 4 -33.99 9.63 -27.99
CA ALA A 4 -32.66 10.12 -27.65
C ALA A 4 -32.62 10.70 -26.23
N ALA A 5 -33.65 11.47 -25.84
CA ALA A 5 -33.78 12.00 -24.48
C ALA A 5 -33.95 10.89 -23.43
N SER A 6 -34.72 9.84 -23.74
CA SER A 6 -34.88 8.68 -22.86
C SER A 6 -33.58 7.89 -22.69
N GLY A 7 -32.83 7.68 -23.79
CA GLY A 7 -31.54 6.99 -23.75
C GLY A 7 -30.45 7.76 -22.97
N GLU A 8 -30.40 9.08 -23.12
CA GLU A 8 -29.48 9.93 -22.35
C GLU A 8 -29.83 9.91 -20.85
N ALA A 9 -31.12 10.05 -20.51
CA ALA A 9 -31.59 9.98 -19.12
C ALA A 9 -31.23 8.66 -18.43
N GLN A 10 -31.20 7.54 -19.17
CA GLN A 10 -30.78 6.25 -18.64
C GLN A 10 -29.28 6.22 -18.30
N ILE A 11 -28.44 6.84 -19.13
CA ILE A 11 -26.99 6.96 -18.85
C ILE A 11 -26.76 7.86 -17.64
N GLU A 12 -27.45 9.01 -17.58
CA GLU A 12 -27.38 9.91 -16.42
C GLU A 12 -27.79 9.18 -15.13
N ALA A 13 -28.90 8.45 -15.14
CA ALA A 13 -29.34 7.66 -13.98
C ALA A 13 -28.30 6.61 -13.56
N SER A 14 -27.65 5.97 -14.54
CA SER A 14 -26.58 4.99 -14.29
C SER A 14 -25.35 5.67 -13.68
N LEU A 15 -24.95 6.81 -14.21
CA LEU A 15 -23.84 7.61 -13.68
C LEU A 15 -24.10 8.08 -12.24
N GLN A 16 -25.31 8.55 -11.95
CA GLN A 16 -25.69 8.98 -10.60
C GLN A 16 -25.70 7.81 -9.61
N LYS A 17 -26.13 6.62 -10.04
CA LYS A 17 -26.05 5.40 -9.23
C LYS A 17 -24.60 5.07 -8.87
N VAL A 18 -23.67 5.17 -9.82
CA VAL A 18 -22.24 4.97 -9.57
C VAL A 18 -21.74 5.99 -8.53
N LYS A 19 -21.98 7.29 -8.75
CA LYS A 19 -21.53 8.37 -7.84
C LYS A 19 -22.05 8.14 -6.41
N HIS A 20 -23.33 7.83 -6.27
CA HIS A 20 -23.94 7.60 -4.96
C HIS A 20 -23.34 6.38 -4.23
N GLY A 21 -23.03 5.30 -4.95
CA GLY A 21 -22.36 4.14 -4.36
C GLY A 21 -21.01 4.50 -3.75
N TRP A 22 -20.24 5.37 -4.39
CA TRP A 22 -18.93 5.80 -3.91
C TRP A 22 -18.98 6.82 -2.77
N ASP A 23 -20.02 7.64 -2.69
CA ASP A 23 -20.19 8.61 -1.60
C ASP A 23 -20.34 7.94 -0.23
N GLN A 24 -20.83 6.69 -0.21
CA GLN A 24 -21.03 5.91 1.01
C GLN A 24 -19.88 4.94 1.32
N MET A 25 -18.93 4.78 0.40
CA MET A 25 -17.82 3.84 0.58
C MET A 25 -16.71 4.44 1.46
N GLU A 26 -16.37 3.69 2.51
CA GLU A 26 -15.35 4.05 3.48
C GLU A 26 -14.29 2.96 3.63
N PHE A 27 -13.04 3.37 3.80
CA PHE A 27 -11.94 2.49 4.17
C PHE A 27 -12.14 1.96 5.59
N THR A 28 -12.03 0.65 5.73
CA THR A 28 -11.81 0.06 7.04
C THR A 28 -10.34 0.22 7.41
N CYS A 29 -10.06 0.88 8.54
CA CYS A 29 -8.70 1.03 9.07
C CYS A 29 -8.60 0.29 10.40
N VAL A 30 -7.58 -0.56 10.54
CA VAL A 30 -7.35 -1.39 11.74
C VAL A 30 -6.01 -1.05 12.39
N SER A 31 -5.91 -1.19 13.71
CA SER A 31 -4.64 -1.00 14.43
C SER A 31 -3.64 -2.08 14.01
N TYR A 32 -2.40 -1.67 13.74
CA TYR A 32 -1.33 -2.60 13.39
C TYR A 32 -0.59 -3.04 14.65
N ARG A 33 -0.65 -4.34 14.96
CA ARG A 33 0.10 -4.97 16.09
C ARG A 33 -0.10 -4.28 17.43
N GLU A 34 -1.30 -3.72 17.67
CA GLU A 34 -1.63 -2.96 18.88
C GLU A 34 -0.69 -1.77 19.16
N GLN A 35 0.06 -1.32 18.15
CA GLN A 35 0.88 -0.13 18.25
C GLN A 35 -0.03 1.10 18.26
N ASN A 36 0.21 1.99 19.23
CA ASN A 36 -0.50 3.26 19.31
C ASN A 36 -0.28 4.08 18.05
N ASP A 37 -1.37 4.63 17.50
CA ASP A 37 -1.37 5.53 16.34
C ASP A 37 -0.79 4.95 15.04
N VAL A 38 -0.68 3.62 14.93
CA VAL A 38 -0.28 2.94 13.70
C VAL A 38 -1.46 2.13 13.18
N PHE A 39 -1.93 2.50 11.98
CA PHE A 39 -3.07 1.88 11.32
C PHE A 39 -2.67 1.33 9.95
N ILE A 40 -3.40 0.32 9.50
CA ILE A 40 -3.33 -0.23 8.14
C ILE A 40 -4.75 -0.35 7.56
N LEU A 41 -4.85 -0.41 6.24
CA LEU A 41 -6.10 -0.77 5.57
C LEU A 41 -6.48 -2.21 5.95
N GLY A 42 -7.72 -2.39 6.36
CA GLY A 42 -8.37 -3.68 6.58
C GLY A 42 -8.83 -4.30 5.25
N SER A 43 -9.96 -5.01 5.28
CA SER A 43 -10.53 -5.59 4.05
C SER A 43 -10.89 -4.49 3.04
N LEU A 44 -10.59 -4.76 1.77
CA LEU A 44 -10.93 -3.92 0.62
C LEU A 44 -11.82 -4.66 -0.38
N GLU A 45 -12.32 -5.85 -0.04
CA GLU A 45 -13.07 -6.72 -0.95
C GLU A 45 -14.28 -6.01 -1.58
N ASP A 46 -15.13 -5.38 -0.76
CA ASP A 46 -16.31 -4.64 -1.24
C ASP A 46 -15.93 -3.44 -2.13
N ILE A 47 -14.82 -2.78 -1.80
CA ILE A 47 -14.30 -1.63 -2.56
C ILE A 47 -13.84 -2.10 -3.95
N LEU A 48 -13.06 -3.17 -4.00
CA LEU A 48 -12.51 -3.71 -5.24
C LEU A 48 -13.61 -4.31 -6.12
N MET A 49 -14.57 -5.04 -5.52
CA MET A 49 -15.73 -5.56 -6.25
C MET A 49 -16.56 -4.43 -6.87
N LEU A 50 -16.87 -3.38 -6.09
CA LEU A 50 -17.60 -2.22 -6.61
C LEU A 50 -16.82 -1.48 -7.70
N LEU A 51 -15.50 -1.45 -7.61
CA LEU A 51 -14.62 -0.85 -8.61
C LEU A 51 -14.70 -1.60 -9.95
N GLU A 52 -14.58 -2.92 -9.93
CA GLU A 52 -14.70 -3.78 -11.12
C GLU A 52 -16.07 -3.62 -11.80
N ASP A 53 -17.16 -3.70 -11.03
CA ASP A 53 -18.53 -3.54 -11.54
C ASP A 53 -18.75 -2.17 -12.20
N ASN A 54 -18.23 -1.11 -11.57
CA ASN A 54 -18.40 0.25 -12.08
C ASN A 54 -17.48 0.53 -13.28
N GLN A 55 -16.32 -0.10 -13.37
CA GLN A 55 -15.49 -0.03 -14.59
C GLN A 55 -16.23 -0.63 -15.79
N VAL A 56 -16.88 -1.79 -15.64
CA VAL A 56 -17.73 -2.38 -16.69
C VAL A 56 -18.92 -1.47 -17.04
N SER A 57 -19.53 -0.87 -16.02
CA SER A 57 -20.62 0.09 -16.21
C SER A 57 -20.18 1.31 -17.04
N PHE A 58 -18.99 1.85 -16.78
CA PHE A 58 -18.44 2.95 -17.56
C PHE A 58 -18.15 2.57 -19.02
N GLN A 59 -17.61 1.37 -19.28
CA GLN A 59 -17.41 0.90 -20.66
C GLN A 59 -18.75 0.81 -21.41
N THR A 60 -19.79 0.30 -20.74
CA THR A 60 -21.16 0.23 -21.31
C THR A 60 -21.73 1.61 -21.61
N MET A 61 -21.59 2.57 -20.69
CA MET A 61 -22.03 3.96 -20.90
C MET A 61 -21.28 4.62 -22.07
N MET A 62 -19.96 4.47 -22.14
CA MET A 62 -19.12 5.04 -23.20
C MET A 62 -19.40 4.43 -24.58
N GLY A 63 -19.78 3.15 -24.64
CA GLY A 63 -20.19 2.49 -25.89
C GLY A 63 -21.59 2.86 -26.37
N SER A 64 -22.40 3.54 -25.55
CA SER A 64 -23.77 3.91 -25.91
C SER A 64 -23.81 5.08 -26.90
N ARG A 65 -24.61 4.95 -27.96
CA ARG A 65 -24.89 6.04 -28.93
C ARG A 65 -25.53 7.29 -28.29
N PHE A 66 -26.07 7.17 -27.08
CA PHE A 66 -26.75 8.27 -26.38
C PHE A 66 -25.83 9.02 -25.40
N VAL A 67 -24.54 8.68 -25.32
CA VAL A 67 -23.61 9.26 -24.33
C VAL A 67 -23.27 10.72 -24.58
N MET A 68 -23.52 11.25 -25.79
CA MET A 68 -22.98 12.54 -26.25
C MET A 68 -23.22 13.72 -25.29
N GLY A 69 -24.42 13.86 -24.72
CA GLY A 69 -24.75 14.96 -23.80
C GLY A 69 -24.05 14.88 -22.44
N VAL A 70 -23.69 13.67 -22.00
CA VAL A 70 -23.13 13.38 -20.67
C VAL A 70 -21.69 12.86 -20.72
N LYS A 71 -21.12 12.76 -21.92
CA LYS A 71 -19.82 12.12 -22.18
C LYS A 71 -18.70 12.69 -21.32
N VAL A 72 -18.64 14.01 -21.15
CA VAL A 72 -17.61 14.67 -20.34
C VAL A 72 -17.68 14.23 -18.88
N GLU A 73 -18.88 14.11 -18.32
CA GLU A 73 -19.08 13.68 -16.93
C GLU A 73 -18.81 12.18 -16.73
N VAL A 74 -19.18 11.35 -17.71
CA VAL A 74 -18.87 9.92 -17.74
C VAL A 74 -17.35 9.72 -17.81
N GLU A 75 -16.65 10.41 -18.71
CA GLU A 75 -15.19 10.33 -18.84
C GLU A 75 -14.47 10.83 -17.58
N ARG A 76 -14.94 11.94 -16.98
CA ARG A 76 -14.37 12.47 -15.74
C ARG A 76 -14.51 11.46 -14.59
N SER A 77 -15.69 10.88 -14.44
CA SER A 77 -15.96 9.92 -13.37
C SER A 77 -15.21 8.60 -13.58
N SER A 78 -15.12 8.14 -14.83
CA SER A 78 -14.31 6.98 -15.21
C SER A 78 -12.83 7.20 -14.89
N LYS A 79 -12.25 8.33 -15.29
CA LYS A 79 -10.85 8.69 -14.97
C LYS A 79 -10.60 8.74 -13.46
N ARG A 80 -11.56 9.25 -12.68
CA ARG A 80 -11.46 9.27 -11.21
C ARG A 80 -11.41 7.86 -10.62
N LEU A 81 -12.22 6.93 -11.13
CA LEU A 81 -12.16 5.52 -10.68
C LEU A 81 -10.90 4.79 -11.17
N SER A 82 -10.39 5.09 -12.37
CA SER A 82 -9.09 4.57 -12.81
C SER A 82 -7.96 5.03 -11.89
N LEU A 83 -7.96 6.32 -11.52
CA LEU A 83 -6.99 6.84 -10.55
C LEU A 83 -7.12 6.15 -9.18
N LEU A 84 -8.34 5.92 -8.71
CA LEU A 84 -8.58 5.17 -7.48
C LEU A 84 -8.02 3.74 -7.58
N SER A 85 -8.29 3.03 -8.68
CA SER A 85 -7.77 1.69 -8.95
C SER A 85 -6.25 1.64 -8.82
N ASP A 86 -5.56 2.47 -9.61
CA ASP A 86 -4.09 2.54 -9.60
C ASP A 86 -3.55 2.87 -8.21
N THR A 87 -4.23 3.77 -7.49
CA THR A 87 -3.84 4.17 -6.13
C THR A 87 -3.97 3.01 -5.15
N LEU A 88 -5.05 2.23 -5.23
CA LEU A 88 -5.26 1.08 -4.36
C LEU A 88 -4.23 -0.01 -4.61
N ASP A 89 -3.90 -0.30 -5.87
CA ASP A 89 -2.88 -1.31 -6.22
C ASP A 89 -1.52 -0.96 -5.59
N GLU A 90 -1.08 0.28 -5.76
CA GLU A 90 0.19 0.77 -5.20
C GLU A 90 0.17 0.84 -3.67
N TRP A 91 -0.96 1.23 -3.08
CA TRP A 91 -1.12 1.29 -1.62
C TRP A 91 -1.09 -0.11 -1.01
N ILE A 92 -1.81 -1.09 -1.57
CA ILE A 92 -1.84 -2.48 -1.11
C ILE A 92 -0.43 -3.08 -1.18
N SER A 93 0.26 -2.87 -2.30
CA SER A 93 1.65 -3.32 -2.48
C SER A 93 2.59 -2.71 -1.42
N CYS A 94 2.49 -1.40 -1.22
CA CYS A 94 3.29 -0.67 -0.24
C CYS A 94 3.03 -1.16 1.17
N GLN A 95 1.77 -1.33 1.57
CA GLN A 95 1.40 -1.80 2.90
C GLN A 95 1.95 -3.22 3.16
N ARG A 96 1.77 -4.14 2.20
CA ARG A 96 2.27 -5.53 2.34
C ARG A 96 3.79 -5.57 2.50
N SER A 97 4.50 -4.85 1.63
CA SER A 97 5.96 -4.80 1.65
C SER A 97 6.50 -4.10 2.90
N TRP A 98 5.86 -3.00 3.32
CA TRP A 98 6.18 -2.32 4.58
C TRP A 98 5.96 -3.24 5.78
N MET A 99 4.84 -3.97 5.86
CA MET A 99 4.56 -4.87 6.99
C MET A 99 5.62 -5.95 7.14
N TYR A 100 6.18 -6.48 6.05
CA TYR A 100 7.27 -7.44 6.08
C TYR A 100 8.58 -6.79 6.57
N LEU A 101 8.95 -5.68 5.95
CA LEU A 101 10.21 -4.98 6.26
C LEU A 101 10.21 -4.35 7.66
N GLU A 102 9.06 -3.94 8.19
CA GLU A 102 8.91 -3.44 9.57
C GLU A 102 9.40 -4.49 10.57
N THR A 103 9.05 -5.76 10.36
CA THR A 103 9.47 -6.86 11.25
C THR A 103 10.98 -7.09 11.27
N ILE A 104 11.68 -6.61 10.25
CA ILE A 104 13.11 -6.82 10.04
C ILE A 104 13.89 -5.60 10.50
N PHE A 105 13.48 -4.42 10.03
CA PHE A 105 14.12 -3.15 10.36
C PHE A 105 13.76 -2.64 11.75
N CYS A 106 12.83 -3.25 12.50
CA CYS A 106 12.69 -2.97 13.93
C CYS A 106 13.90 -3.44 14.76
N ALA A 107 14.72 -4.36 14.24
CA ALA A 107 15.94 -4.83 14.91
C ALA A 107 17.11 -3.85 14.70
N GLU A 108 17.61 -3.26 15.79
CA GLU A 108 18.70 -2.27 15.77
C GLU A 108 19.96 -2.79 15.06
N ASP A 109 20.28 -4.08 15.23
CA ASP A 109 21.45 -4.69 14.61
C ASP A 109 21.34 -4.76 13.09
N ILE A 110 20.14 -5.01 12.54
CA ILE A 110 19.92 -4.96 11.10
C ILE A 110 20.06 -3.53 10.59
N GLN A 111 19.54 -2.54 11.31
CA GLN A 111 19.71 -1.13 10.94
C GLN A 111 21.19 -0.72 10.90
N LYS A 112 22.02 -1.22 11.85
CA LYS A 112 23.47 -0.97 11.86
C LYS A 112 24.19 -1.60 10.67
N GLN A 113 23.74 -2.76 10.21
CA GLN A 113 24.32 -3.45 9.05
C GLN A 113 23.86 -2.85 7.71
N LEU A 114 22.65 -2.29 7.67
CA LEU A 114 22.01 -1.72 6.49
C LEU A 114 21.52 -0.28 6.76
N PRO A 115 22.43 0.67 7.06
CA PRO A 115 22.05 2.01 7.53
C PRO A 115 21.40 2.86 6.42
N VAL A 116 21.78 2.66 5.16
CA VAL A 116 21.20 3.37 4.01
C VAL A 116 19.77 2.91 3.79
N GLU A 117 19.53 1.60 3.85
CA GLU A 117 18.21 1.00 3.71
C GLU A 117 17.32 1.36 4.89
N ALA A 118 17.85 1.41 6.12
CA ALA A 118 17.11 1.85 7.29
C ALA A 118 16.59 3.29 7.15
N GLN A 119 17.39 4.20 6.57
CA GLN A 119 16.94 5.57 6.29
C GLN A 119 15.83 5.62 5.24
N LYS A 120 15.95 4.83 4.16
CA LYS A 120 14.88 4.70 3.14
C LYS A 120 13.60 4.14 3.76
N PHE A 121 13.71 3.10 4.59
CA PHE A 121 12.59 2.49 5.27
C PHE A 121 11.89 3.49 6.19
N ALA A 122 12.65 4.27 6.98
CA ALA A 122 12.08 5.30 7.85
C ALA A 122 11.28 6.39 7.09
N LEU A 123 11.72 6.74 5.88
CA LEU A 123 10.97 7.66 5.01
C LEU A 123 9.62 7.04 4.57
N VAL A 124 9.64 5.78 4.14
CA VAL A 124 8.42 5.06 3.76
C VAL A 124 7.49 4.86 4.95
N ASP A 125 8.02 4.45 6.11
CA ASP A 125 7.29 4.27 7.36
C ASP A 125 6.53 5.54 7.75
N ARG A 126 7.23 6.68 7.77
CA ARG A 126 6.61 7.98 8.05
C ARG A 126 5.52 8.31 7.06
N ASN A 127 5.77 8.09 5.76
CA ASN A 127 4.80 8.38 4.70
C ASN A 127 3.54 7.55 4.86
N LEU A 128 3.67 6.23 5.05
CA LEU A 128 2.54 5.32 5.21
C LEU A 128 1.75 5.65 6.48
N LYS A 129 2.41 5.80 7.64
CA LYS A 129 1.74 6.14 8.91
C LYS A 129 1.00 7.46 8.84
N THR A 130 1.61 8.49 8.25
CA THR A 130 0.96 9.80 8.08
C THR A 130 -0.27 9.70 7.17
N THR A 131 -0.16 8.95 6.07
CA THR A 131 -1.30 8.71 5.18
C THR A 131 -2.41 7.96 5.91
N MET A 132 -2.08 6.88 6.62
CA MET A 132 -3.06 6.06 7.33
C MET A 132 -3.77 6.81 8.47
N LEU A 133 -3.08 7.70 9.18
CA LEU A 133 -3.72 8.59 10.17
C LEU A 133 -4.74 9.53 9.52
N ARG A 134 -4.41 10.11 8.36
CA ARG A 134 -5.34 10.97 7.60
C ARG A 134 -6.54 10.16 7.10
N THR A 135 -6.30 8.96 6.57
CA THR A 135 -7.35 8.04 6.11
C THR A 135 -8.25 7.62 7.26
N LYS A 136 -7.71 7.31 8.44
CA LYS A 136 -8.50 6.96 9.61
C LYS A 136 -9.42 8.10 10.07
N SER A 137 -8.97 9.35 9.91
CA SER A 137 -9.74 10.55 10.25
C SER A 137 -10.78 10.92 9.20
N ASN A 138 -10.56 10.57 7.93
CA ASN A 138 -11.49 10.81 6.83
C ASN A 138 -11.49 9.57 5.91
N PRO A 139 -12.30 8.55 6.23
CA PRO A 139 -12.19 7.24 5.61
C PRO A 139 -12.87 7.17 4.23
N SER A 140 -13.48 8.24 3.74
CA SER A 140 -14.16 8.23 2.43
C SER A 140 -13.19 7.82 1.30
N VAL A 141 -13.53 6.73 0.62
CA VAL A 141 -12.68 6.12 -0.40
C VAL A 141 -12.49 7.07 -1.58
N ILE A 142 -13.59 7.58 -2.13
CA ILE A 142 -13.54 8.42 -3.33
C ILE A 142 -12.89 9.78 -3.09
N ARG A 143 -12.89 10.27 -1.85
CA ARG A 143 -12.22 11.52 -1.45
C ARG A 143 -10.71 11.36 -1.35
N SER A 144 -10.20 10.15 -1.16
CA SER A 144 -8.74 9.90 -1.09
C SER A 144 -7.99 10.29 -2.36
N VAL A 145 -8.68 10.30 -3.51
CA VAL A 145 -8.13 10.67 -4.83
C VAL A 145 -8.71 11.97 -5.39
N GLU A 146 -9.47 12.72 -4.60
CA GLU A 146 -10.12 13.97 -5.05
C GLU A 146 -9.11 15.06 -5.40
N GLY A 147 -7.97 15.10 -4.71
CA GLY A 147 -6.89 16.04 -4.95
C GLY A 147 -6.02 15.72 -6.18
N GLY A 148 -6.29 14.63 -6.90
CA GLY A 148 -5.49 14.19 -8.04
C GLY A 148 -4.45 13.12 -7.69
N PRO A 149 -3.41 12.93 -8.51
CA PRO A 149 -2.53 11.76 -8.47
C PRO A 149 -1.45 11.80 -7.38
N GLU A 150 -1.41 12.81 -6.52
CA GLU A 150 -0.35 12.97 -5.52
C GLU A 150 -0.23 11.77 -4.57
N LEU A 151 -1.37 11.17 -4.19
CA LEU A 151 -1.38 9.99 -3.33
C LEU A 151 -0.80 8.76 -4.06
N LEU A 152 -1.18 8.58 -5.32
CA LEU A 152 -0.65 7.55 -6.21
C LEU A 152 0.88 7.70 -6.37
N ASP A 153 1.34 8.91 -6.68
CA ASP A 153 2.77 9.19 -6.89
C ASP A 153 3.58 8.94 -5.61
N LYS A 154 3.00 9.27 -4.44
CA LYS A 154 3.61 8.97 -3.14
C LYS A 154 3.77 7.47 -2.93
N PHE A 155 2.75 6.65 -3.22
CA PHE A 155 2.86 5.19 -3.07
C PHE A 155 3.81 4.56 -4.10
N ARG A 156 3.80 5.04 -5.35
CA ARG A 156 4.78 4.63 -6.36
C ARG A 156 6.22 4.93 -5.96
N MET A 157 6.46 6.08 -5.32
CA MET A 157 7.78 6.41 -4.78
C MET A 157 8.14 5.48 -3.62
N SER A 158 7.22 5.25 -2.68
CA SER A 158 7.44 4.33 -1.56
C SER A 158 7.75 2.92 -2.04
N ASN A 159 7.01 2.40 -3.03
CA ASN A 159 7.24 1.06 -3.59
C ASN A 159 8.63 0.94 -4.25
N ARG A 160 9.07 1.94 -5.01
CA ARG A 160 10.44 1.97 -5.55
C ARG A 160 11.50 1.89 -4.45
N LEU A 161 11.34 2.65 -3.36
CA LEU A 161 12.27 2.58 -2.23
C LEU A 161 12.24 1.20 -1.55
N LEU A 162 11.06 0.60 -1.39
CA LEU A 162 10.91 -0.73 -0.80
C LEU A 162 11.55 -1.81 -1.68
N GLU A 163 11.43 -1.74 -3.00
CA GLU A 163 12.11 -2.63 -3.96
C GLU A 163 13.64 -2.55 -3.83
N GLU A 164 14.19 -1.34 -3.73
CA GLU A 164 15.62 -1.14 -3.49
C GLU A 164 16.07 -1.77 -2.16
N ILE A 165 15.27 -1.61 -1.09
CA ILE A 165 15.54 -2.20 0.22
C ILE A 165 15.53 -3.72 0.13
N HIS A 166 14.54 -4.32 -0.53
CA HIS A 166 14.45 -5.78 -0.72
C HIS A 166 15.69 -6.33 -1.43
N LYS A 167 16.11 -5.66 -2.51
CA LYS A 167 17.32 -6.08 -3.24
C LYS A 167 18.57 -6.02 -2.38
N SER A 168 18.78 -4.92 -1.65
CA SER A 168 19.91 -4.77 -0.72
C SER A 168 19.88 -5.84 0.39
N LEU A 169 18.69 -6.15 0.91
CA LEU A 169 18.51 -7.18 1.93
C LEU A 169 18.87 -8.57 1.40
N GLU A 170 18.44 -8.92 0.19
CA GLU A 170 18.81 -10.19 -0.45
C GLU A 170 20.33 -10.30 -0.63
N ASP A 171 20.99 -9.25 -1.09
CA ASP A 171 22.44 -9.23 -1.31
C ASP A 171 23.22 -9.33 0.01
N TYR A 172 22.71 -8.72 1.07
CA TYR A 172 23.22 -8.89 2.43
C TYR A 172 23.10 -10.35 2.89
N LEU A 173 21.94 -10.98 2.73
CA LEU A 173 21.73 -12.39 3.11
C LEU A 173 22.63 -13.33 2.29
N LYS A 174 22.80 -13.09 0.99
CA LYS A 174 23.75 -13.83 0.14
C LYS A 174 25.17 -13.73 0.69
N THR A 175 25.60 -12.53 1.10
CA THR A 175 26.94 -12.32 1.69
C THR A 175 27.11 -13.13 2.99
N LYS A 176 26.08 -13.19 3.85
CA LYS A 176 26.12 -14.02 5.06
C LYS A 176 26.18 -15.52 4.74
N ARG A 177 25.48 -15.98 3.70
CA ARG A 177 25.55 -17.37 3.22
C ARG A 177 26.95 -17.74 2.69
N MET A 178 27.59 -16.84 1.95
CA MET A 178 28.96 -17.07 1.47
C MET A 178 29.96 -17.19 2.62
N ALA A 179 29.79 -16.38 3.67
CA ALA A 179 30.65 -16.45 4.85
C ALA A 179 30.43 -17.72 5.68
N PHE A 180 29.21 -18.26 5.72
CA PHE A 180 28.85 -19.45 6.48
C PHE A 180 28.01 -20.42 5.64
N PRO A 181 28.64 -21.40 4.96
CA PRO A 181 27.96 -22.28 4.00
C PRO A 181 26.77 -23.08 4.55
N ARG A 182 26.67 -23.25 5.88
CA ARG A 182 25.48 -23.89 6.50
C ARG A 182 24.20 -23.05 6.36
N PHE A 183 24.31 -21.74 6.17
CA PHE A 183 23.14 -20.87 5.97
C PHE A 183 22.47 -21.03 4.60
N TYR A 184 23.06 -21.77 3.66
CA TYR A 184 22.39 -22.12 2.40
C TYR A 184 21.21 -23.10 2.60
N PHE A 185 21.17 -23.82 3.72
CA PHE A 185 20.05 -24.71 4.06
C PHE A 185 18.85 -23.98 4.68
N LEU A 186 19.00 -22.68 4.96
CA LEU A 186 17.97 -21.86 5.60
C LEU A 186 17.25 -21.00 4.55
N SER A 187 15.94 -20.89 4.69
CA SER A 187 15.14 -19.86 4.04
C SER A 187 15.59 -18.46 4.46
N ASN A 188 15.17 -17.42 3.73
CA ASN A 188 15.52 -16.04 4.08
C ASN A 188 14.95 -15.66 5.46
N ASP A 189 13.73 -16.09 5.78
CA ASP A 189 13.08 -15.75 7.05
C ASP A 189 13.77 -16.45 8.24
N GLU A 190 14.11 -17.74 8.12
CA GLU A 190 14.88 -18.47 9.15
C GLU A 190 16.27 -17.86 9.36
N LEU A 191 16.94 -17.46 8.27
CA LEU A 191 18.24 -16.80 8.34
C LEU A 191 18.12 -15.44 9.03
N LEU A 192 17.10 -14.65 8.70
CA LEU A 192 16.85 -13.37 9.35
C LEU A 192 16.54 -13.53 10.84
N GLU A 193 15.78 -14.55 11.23
CA GLU A 193 15.50 -14.86 12.63
C GLU A 193 16.79 -15.20 13.39
N ILE A 194 17.64 -16.05 12.82
CA ILE A 194 18.95 -16.38 13.40
C ILE A 194 19.85 -15.15 13.49
N LEU A 195 19.89 -14.30 12.46
CA LEU A 195 20.71 -13.07 12.49
C LEU A 195 20.24 -12.08 13.54
N LYS A 196 18.93 -11.98 13.80
CA LYS A 196 18.38 -11.17 14.91
C LYS A 196 18.79 -11.73 16.28
N LEU A 197 18.79 -13.05 16.45
CA LEU A 197 19.10 -13.72 17.73
C LEU A 197 20.60 -13.78 18.06
N VAL A 198 21.44 -14.16 17.09
CA VAL A 198 22.88 -14.38 17.31
C VAL A 198 23.60 -13.09 17.67
N ILE A 199 23.16 -11.94 17.14
CA ILE A 199 23.76 -10.66 17.50
C ILE A 199 23.35 -10.26 18.93
N HIS A 200 22.10 -10.52 19.33
CA HIS A 200 21.63 -10.28 20.70
C HIS A 200 22.37 -11.13 21.76
N GLU A 201 22.65 -12.40 21.47
CA GLU A 201 23.45 -13.27 22.36
C GLU A 201 24.93 -12.86 22.43
N LEU A 202 25.55 -12.49 21.30
CA LEU A 202 26.94 -12.02 21.29
C LEU A 202 27.09 -10.72 22.08
N PHE A 203 26.14 -9.78 21.95
CA PHE A 203 26.12 -8.55 22.75
C PHE A 203 25.87 -8.82 24.24
N SER A 204 24.94 -9.73 24.58
CA SER A 204 24.66 -10.12 25.96
C SER A 204 25.88 -10.76 26.63
N ARG A 205 26.63 -11.61 25.90
CA ARG A 205 27.86 -12.24 26.40
C ARG A 205 29.02 -11.27 26.54
N ILE A 206 29.14 -10.29 25.65
CA ILE A 206 30.18 -9.25 25.73
C ILE A 206 29.90 -8.29 26.91
N TRP A 207 28.64 -7.90 27.15
CA TRP A 207 28.27 -7.01 28.24
C TRP A 207 28.17 -7.69 29.61
N ALA A 208 27.76 -8.96 29.68
CA ALA A 208 27.81 -9.73 30.93
C ALA A 208 29.25 -9.90 31.46
N ASN A 209 30.24 -9.97 30.55
CA ASN A 209 31.66 -10.01 30.92
C ASN A 209 32.25 -8.63 31.23
N ALA A 210 31.67 -7.54 30.69
CA ALA A 210 32.11 -6.17 30.96
C ALA A 210 31.62 -5.63 32.32
N SER A 211 30.52 -6.16 32.86
CA SER A 211 30.00 -5.81 34.20
C SER A 211 30.64 -6.58 35.36
N MET A 212 31.64 -7.43 35.08
CA MET A 212 32.43 -8.17 36.07
C MET A 212 33.88 -7.65 36.21
N LEU A 213 34.18 -6.48 35.63
CA LEU A 213 35.42 -5.72 35.81
C LEU A 213 35.09 -4.31 36.32
#